data_AF-A0A7C4HQ28-F1
#
_entry.id   AF-A0A7C4HQ28-F1
#
_cell.length_a   1.000
_cell.length_b   1.000
_cell.length_c   1.000
_cell.angle_alpha   90.00
_cell.angle_beta   90.00
_cell.angle_gamma   90.00
#
_symmetry.space_group_name_H-M   'P 1'
#
loop_
_entity.id
_entity.type
_entity.pdbx_description
1 polymer ?
#
loop_
_entity_poly.entity_id
_entity_poly.type
_entity_poly.pdbx_seq_one_letter_code
_entity_poly.pdbx_strand_id
1 'polypeptide(L)'
;MWKTLQAIRRLESKIGELYLCFAEVYQDDVEAAALFARLARDESKHCSIIDFEIRLIIKDHKTPEGTNVDQDKLEREQQRVGDLLKCHGLSLAEAVKASFLLEQTATESYYRIAVAREFPDLMSLIKRLGAGDKSHYDSLVRFAKARGFGDPPPWPFEQEL
;
A
#
# COMPACT_ATOMS: atom_id res chain seq x y z
N MET A 1 9.73 15.82 -6.24
CA MET A 1 9.89 14.35 -6.24
C MET A 1 10.16 13.75 -4.85
N TRP A 2 11.20 14.19 -4.12
CA TRP A 2 11.56 13.66 -2.80
C TRP A 2 10.38 13.53 -1.82
N LYS A 3 9.57 14.60 -1.72
CA LYS A 3 8.37 14.62 -0.87
C LYS A 3 7.34 13.58 -1.28
N THR A 4 7.20 13.28 -2.57
CA THR A 4 6.25 12.28 -3.09
C THR A 4 6.69 10.86 -2.69
N LEU A 5 7.95 10.48 -2.93
CA LEU A 5 8.46 9.17 -2.52
C LEU A 5 8.40 9.00 -1.00
N GLN A 6 8.70 10.05 -0.24
CA GLN A 6 8.52 10.04 1.21
C GLN A 6 7.05 9.88 1.63
N ALA A 7 6.11 10.49 0.92
CA ALA A 7 4.69 10.37 1.22
C ALA A 7 4.16 8.97 0.90
N ILE A 8 4.58 8.38 -0.21
CA ILE A 8 4.29 6.97 -0.55
C ILE A 8 4.85 6.06 0.54
N ARG A 9 6.14 6.21 0.88
CA ARG A 9 6.79 5.43 1.95
C ARG A 9 6.09 5.55 3.31
N ARG A 10 5.51 6.72 3.63
CA ARG A 10 4.71 6.90 4.86
C ARG A 10 3.37 6.17 4.78
N LEU A 11 2.72 6.17 3.62
CA LEU A 11 1.47 5.44 3.41
C LEU A 11 1.70 3.93 3.57
N GLU A 12 2.69 3.39 2.87
CA GLU A 12 3.13 1.99 2.95
C GLU A 12 3.40 1.57 4.41
N SER A 13 4.14 2.40 5.15
CA SER A 13 4.43 2.16 6.57
C SER A 13 3.15 2.08 7.42
N LYS A 14 2.19 3.00 7.22
CA LYS A 14 0.93 3.02 7.95
C LYS A 14 0.04 1.83 7.61
N ILE A 15 0.02 1.39 6.35
CA ILE A 15 -0.70 0.18 5.92
C ILE A 15 -0.08 -1.04 6.60
N GLY A 16 1.26 -1.13 6.62
CA GLY A 16 1.97 -2.18 7.35
C GLY A 16 1.64 -2.21 8.85
N GLU A 17 1.60 -1.05 9.51
CA GLU A 17 1.17 -0.91 10.91
C GLU A 17 -0.27 -1.38 11.12
N LEU A 18 -1.20 -1.04 10.20
CA LEU A 18 -2.57 -1.50 10.25
C LEU A 18 -2.68 -3.02 10.12
N TYR A 19 -1.91 -3.62 9.22
CA TYR A 19 -1.86 -5.07 9.08
C TYR A 19 -1.26 -5.77 10.31
N LEU A 20 -0.25 -5.19 10.96
CA LEU A 20 0.21 -5.72 12.25
C LEU A 20 -0.89 -5.65 13.31
N CYS A 21 -1.60 -4.52 13.39
CA CYS A 21 -2.73 -4.38 14.31
C CYS A 21 -3.81 -5.43 14.05
N PHE A 22 -4.18 -5.67 12.78
CA PHE A 22 -5.13 -6.73 12.44
C PHE A 22 -4.63 -8.13 12.80
N ALA A 23 -3.33 -8.40 12.62
CA ALA A 23 -2.75 -9.68 13.02
C ALA A 23 -2.87 -9.93 14.53
N GLU A 24 -2.69 -8.88 15.34
CA GLU A 24 -2.86 -8.93 16.80
C GLU A 24 -4.34 -9.06 17.20
N VAL A 25 -5.23 -8.26 16.60
CA VAL A 25 -6.67 -8.27 16.91
C VAL A 25 -7.31 -9.62 16.59
N TYR A 26 -6.89 -10.27 15.50
CA TYR A 26 -7.44 -11.56 15.07
C TYR A 26 -6.53 -12.74 15.40
N GLN A 27 -5.67 -12.63 16.42
CA GLN A 27 -4.70 -13.68 16.79
C GLN A 27 -5.32 -15.06 17.11
N ASP A 28 -6.58 -15.09 17.55
CA ASP A 28 -7.32 -16.34 17.83
C ASP A 28 -7.73 -17.08 16.54
N ASP A 29 -7.71 -16.39 15.40
CA ASP A 29 -7.85 -16.97 14.06
C ASP A 29 -6.47 -17.05 13.39
N VAL A 30 -5.85 -18.21 13.49
CA VAL A 30 -4.48 -18.46 13.02
C VAL A 30 -4.31 -18.11 11.53
N GLU A 31 -5.32 -18.36 10.69
CA GLU A 31 -5.23 -18.07 9.25
C GLU A 31 -5.30 -16.56 8.99
N ALA A 32 -6.21 -15.85 9.68
CA ALA A 32 -6.31 -14.39 9.58
C ALA A 32 -5.04 -13.71 10.09
N ALA A 33 -4.56 -14.11 11.28
CA ALA A 33 -3.35 -13.56 11.87
C ALA A 33 -2.13 -13.77 10.97
N ALA A 34 -1.97 -14.98 10.40
CA ALA A 34 -0.89 -15.28 9.47
C ALA A 34 -0.98 -14.48 8.17
N LEU A 35 -2.18 -14.28 7.62
CA LEU A 35 -2.40 -13.44 6.44
C LEU A 35 -1.94 -12.01 6.70
N PHE A 36 -2.47 -11.36 7.74
CA PHE A 36 -2.16 -9.96 8.02
C PHE A 36 -0.70 -9.76 8.43
N ALA A 37 -0.11 -10.68 9.20
CA ALA A 37 1.32 -10.63 9.52
C ALA A 37 2.22 -10.78 8.28
N ARG A 38 1.78 -11.53 7.26
CA ARG A 38 2.48 -11.62 5.98
C ARG A 38 2.38 -10.31 5.21
N LEU A 39 1.17 -9.76 5.06
CA LEU A 39 0.95 -8.49 4.38
C LEU A 39 1.79 -7.36 5.01
N ALA A 40 1.75 -7.22 6.33
CA ALA A 40 2.58 -6.26 7.06
C ALA A 40 4.09 -6.37 6.75
N ARG A 41 4.59 -7.61 6.66
CA ARG A 41 6.00 -7.86 6.33
C ARG A 41 6.33 -7.44 4.90
N ASP A 42 5.39 -7.65 3.98
CA ASP A 42 5.58 -7.25 2.59
C ASP A 42 5.53 -5.73 2.44
N GLU A 43 4.67 -5.01 3.17
CA GLU A 43 4.70 -3.53 3.22
C GLU A 43 6.02 -2.97 3.78
N SER A 44 6.61 -3.66 4.76
CA SER A 44 7.95 -3.30 5.25
C SER A 44 9.02 -3.44 4.15
N LYS A 45 8.87 -4.40 3.24
CA LYS A 45 9.75 -4.53 2.07
C LYS A 45 9.51 -3.39 1.09
N HIS A 46 8.26 -2.99 0.82
CA HIS A 46 7.95 -1.83 -0.01
C HIS A 46 8.65 -0.57 0.51
N CYS A 47 8.51 -0.29 1.81
CA CYS A 47 9.22 0.80 2.48
C CYS A 47 10.74 0.74 2.28
N SER A 48 11.33 -0.45 2.44
CA SER A 48 12.78 -0.66 2.30
C SER A 48 13.27 -0.39 0.87
N ILE A 49 12.49 -0.80 -0.13
CA ILE A 49 12.79 -0.55 -1.53
C ILE A 49 12.70 0.97 -1.80
N ILE A 50 11.66 1.66 -1.33
CA ILE A 50 11.53 3.10 -1.52
C ILE A 50 12.67 3.85 -0.84
N ASP A 51 13.04 3.46 0.39
CA ASP A 51 14.16 4.05 1.14
C ASP A 51 15.50 3.87 0.41
N PHE A 52 15.71 2.75 -0.28
CA PHE A 52 16.91 2.52 -1.10
C PHE A 52 16.99 3.49 -2.28
N GLU A 53 15.88 3.65 -3.01
CA GLU A 53 15.79 4.52 -4.20
C GLU A 53 15.94 6.00 -3.82
N ILE A 54 15.33 6.39 -2.69
CA ILE A 54 15.52 7.68 -2.02
C ILE A 54 17.02 7.97 -1.81
N ARG A 55 17.82 7.00 -1.34
CA ARG A 55 19.26 7.19 -1.10
C ARG A 55 20.03 7.34 -2.41
N LEU A 56 19.69 6.58 -3.45
CA LEU A 56 20.33 6.69 -4.76
C LEU A 56 20.10 8.08 -5.38
N ILE A 57 18.87 8.57 -5.33
CA ILE A 57 18.49 9.89 -5.83
C ILE A 57 19.28 11.01 -5.13
N ILE A 58 19.37 10.96 -3.79
CA ILE A 58 20.15 11.96 -3.03
C ILE A 58 21.62 11.91 -3.47
N LYS A 59 22.18 10.71 -3.59
CA LYS A 59 23.59 10.51 -3.93
C LYS A 59 23.95 11.07 -5.31
N ASP A 60 23.04 10.98 -6.26
CA ASP A 60 23.26 11.43 -7.63
C ASP A 60 23.04 12.95 -7.82
N HIS A 61 22.76 13.71 -6.75
CA HIS A 61 22.40 15.14 -6.77
C HIS A 61 21.24 15.50 -7.73
N LYS A 62 20.49 14.49 -8.19
CA LYS A 62 19.27 14.65 -8.97
C LYS A 62 18.14 14.97 -8.00
N THR A 63 18.19 16.12 -7.34
CA THR A 63 17.01 16.70 -6.66
C THR A 63 16.24 17.51 -7.68
N PRO A 64 15.15 16.97 -8.25
CA PRO A 64 14.33 17.69 -9.21
C PRO A 64 13.43 18.65 -8.44
N GLU A 65 13.35 19.87 -8.94
CA GLU A 65 12.40 20.88 -8.47
C GLU A 65 10.98 20.33 -8.65
N GLY A 66 10.20 20.35 -7.56
CA GLY A 66 8.75 20.18 -7.49
C GLY A 66 8.08 19.21 -8.46
N THR A 67 7.78 17.98 -7.99
CA THR A 67 6.69 17.19 -8.61
C THR A 67 5.38 17.90 -8.29
N ASN A 68 4.55 18.20 -9.30
CA ASN A 68 3.19 18.73 -9.10
C ASN A 68 2.23 17.58 -8.72
N VAL A 69 2.50 16.99 -7.56
CA VAL A 69 1.72 15.91 -6.97
C VAL A 69 0.78 16.55 -5.96
N ASP A 70 -0.52 16.27 -6.09
CA ASP A 70 -1.57 16.73 -5.17
C ASP A 70 -1.37 16.05 -3.80
N GLN A 71 -0.57 16.71 -2.96
CA GLN A 71 -0.19 16.22 -1.64
C GLN A 71 -1.41 16.01 -0.74
N ASP A 72 -2.45 16.81 -0.91
CA ASP A 72 -3.68 16.71 -0.13
C ASP A 72 -4.38 15.36 -0.31
N LYS A 73 -4.35 14.76 -1.52
CA LYS A 73 -4.89 13.41 -1.72
C LYS A 73 -4.10 12.35 -0.94
N LEU A 74 -2.77 12.41 -0.97
CA LEU A 74 -1.93 11.47 -0.21
C LEU A 74 -2.13 11.63 1.30
N GLU A 75 -2.24 12.86 1.78
CA GLU A 75 -2.50 13.16 3.18
C GLU A 75 -3.89 12.65 3.61
N ARG A 76 -4.91 12.80 2.77
CA ARG A 76 -6.25 12.23 3.03
C ARG A 76 -6.22 10.70 3.13
N GLU A 77 -5.48 10.01 2.26
CA GLU A 77 -5.35 8.55 2.37
C GLU A 77 -4.57 8.13 3.62
N GLN A 78 -3.48 8.83 3.95
CA GLN A 78 -2.74 8.61 5.19
C GLN A 78 -3.60 8.85 6.44
N GLN A 79 -4.52 9.82 6.39
CA GLN A 79 -5.48 10.08 7.46
C GLN A 79 -6.49 8.95 7.56
N ARG A 80 -7.04 8.48 6.43
CA ARG A 80 -7.99 7.37 6.38
C ARG A 80 -7.40 6.08 6.97
N VAL A 81 -6.15 5.73 6.64
CA VAL A 81 -5.45 4.59 7.27
C VAL A 81 -5.27 4.83 8.76
N GLY A 82 -4.90 6.06 9.15
CA GLY A 82 -4.77 6.45 10.56
C GLY A 82 -6.07 6.37 11.37
N ASP A 83 -7.21 6.59 10.73
CA ASP A 83 -8.52 6.46 11.38
C ASP A 83 -8.93 4.99 11.51
N LEU A 84 -8.63 4.15 10.51
CA LEU A 84 -8.81 2.69 10.61
C LEU A 84 -7.99 2.09 11.75
N LEU A 85 -6.75 2.56 11.96
CA LEU A 85 -5.90 2.15 13.09
C LEU A 85 -6.53 2.45 14.45
N LYS A 86 -7.37 3.49 14.56
CA LYS A 86 -8.04 3.89 15.81
C LYS A 86 -9.39 3.18 16.00
N CYS A 87 -9.99 2.68 14.93
CA CYS A 87 -11.26 1.98 14.97
C CYS A 87 -11.08 0.55 15.49
N HIS A 88 -11.01 0.39 16.81
CA HIS A 88 -11.17 -0.92 17.44
C HIS A 88 -12.60 -1.44 17.22
N GLY A 89 -12.74 -2.73 16.90
CA GLY A 89 -14.05 -3.39 16.80
C GLY A 89 -14.55 -3.71 15.39
N LEU A 90 -13.72 -3.57 14.35
CA LEU A 90 -14.03 -4.15 13.05
C LEU A 90 -14.17 -5.67 13.17
N SER A 91 -15.21 -6.24 12.59
CA SER A 91 -15.25 -7.68 12.34
C SER A 91 -14.17 -8.07 11.32
N LEU A 92 -13.76 -9.33 11.32
CA LEU A 92 -12.76 -9.83 10.36
C LEU A 92 -13.18 -9.57 8.90
N ALA A 93 -14.48 -9.71 8.59
CA ALA A 93 -15.00 -9.43 7.25
C ALA A 93 -14.88 -7.93 6.89
N GLU A 94 -15.12 -7.02 7.84
CA GLU A 94 -14.95 -5.59 7.64
C GLU A 94 -13.47 -5.20 7.51
N ALA A 95 -12.57 -5.82 8.27
CA ALA A 95 -11.14 -5.61 8.14
C ALA A 95 -10.63 -6.05 6.76
N VAL A 96 -11.00 -7.25 6.30
CA VAL A 96 -10.67 -7.72 4.95
C VAL A 96 -11.24 -6.78 3.88
N LYS A 97 -12.47 -6.29 4.05
CA LYS A 97 -13.08 -5.31 3.15
C LYS A 97 -12.31 -3.99 3.14
N ALA A 98 -11.87 -3.51 4.30
CA ALA A 98 -11.03 -2.33 4.39
C ALA A 98 -9.68 -2.54 3.68
N SER A 99 -9.06 -3.71 3.85
CA SER A 99 -7.81 -4.07 3.17
C SER A 99 -7.96 -4.04 1.64
N PHE A 100 -9.06 -4.53 1.08
CA PHE A 100 -9.30 -4.40 -0.37
C PHE A 100 -9.27 -2.95 -0.84
N LEU A 101 -9.86 -2.03 -0.08
CA LEU A 101 -9.89 -0.62 -0.46
C LEU A 101 -8.51 0.02 -0.38
N LEU A 102 -7.64 -0.46 0.52
CA LEU A 102 -6.26 0.02 0.67
C LEU A 102 -5.37 -0.48 -0.48
N GLU A 103 -5.43 -1.77 -0.81
CA GLU A 103 -4.68 -2.34 -1.93
C GLU A 103 -5.12 -1.76 -3.29
N GLN A 104 -6.35 -1.24 -3.36
CA GLN A 104 -6.92 -0.66 -4.58
C GLN A 104 -6.73 0.86 -4.68
N THR A 105 -5.96 1.49 -3.79
CA THR A 105 -5.92 2.95 -3.71
C THR A 105 -5.35 3.56 -5.00
N ALA A 106 -6.23 4.04 -5.89
CA ALA A 106 -5.90 4.69 -7.16
C ALA A 106 -5.01 5.92 -7.01
N THR A 107 -5.08 6.56 -5.85
CA THR A 107 -4.21 7.66 -5.46
C THR A 107 -2.73 7.25 -5.51
N GLU A 108 -2.39 6.07 -4.99
CA GLU A 108 -1.03 5.56 -4.99
C GLU A 108 -0.55 5.18 -6.39
N SER A 109 -1.34 4.41 -7.15
CA SER A 109 -1.03 4.09 -8.56
C SER A 109 -0.82 5.36 -9.40
N TYR A 110 -1.67 6.37 -9.24
CA TYR A 110 -1.55 7.66 -9.94
C TYR A 110 -0.23 8.36 -9.62
N TYR A 111 0.17 8.39 -8.34
CA TYR A 111 1.43 9.03 -7.95
C TYR A 111 2.66 8.26 -8.36
N ARG A 112 2.59 6.94 -8.32
CA ARG A 112 3.63 6.07 -8.84
C ARG A 112 3.82 6.29 -10.36
N ILE A 113 2.74 6.37 -11.13
CA ILE A 113 2.79 6.71 -12.58
C ILE A 113 3.34 8.12 -12.81
N ALA A 114 2.91 9.12 -12.03
CA ALA A 114 3.42 10.48 -12.14
C ALA A 114 4.94 10.56 -11.88
N VAL A 115 5.42 9.84 -10.86
CA VAL A 115 6.87 9.73 -10.56
C VAL A 115 7.60 9.02 -11.72
N ALA A 116 7.06 7.94 -12.27
CA ALA A 116 7.71 7.20 -13.34
C ALA A 116 7.76 7.96 -14.68
N ARG A 117 6.80 8.86 -14.94
CA ARG A 117 6.82 9.74 -16.11
C ARG A 117 7.93 10.77 -16.05
N GLU A 118 8.16 11.33 -14.87
CA GLU A 118 9.24 12.30 -14.66
C GLU A 118 10.61 11.61 -14.52
N PHE A 119 10.64 10.37 -14.02
CA PHE A 119 11.87 9.59 -13.78
C PHE A 119 11.72 8.17 -14.32
N PRO A 120 11.96 7.97 -15.63
CA PRO A 120 11.83 6.66 -16.27
C PRO A 120 12.68 5.57 -15.62
N ASP A 121 13.83 5.93 -15.02
CA ASP A 121 14.70 5.00 -14.29
C ASP A 121 13.96 4.32 -13.11
N LEU A 122 12.97 4.99 -12.52
CA LEU A 122 12.14 4.47 -11.44
C LEU A 122 10.96 3.61 -11.92
N MET A 123 10.75 3.47 -13.23
CA MET A 123 9.64 2.66 -13.76
C MET A 123 9.70 1.20 -13.27
N SER A 124 10.91 0.64 -13.17
CA SER A 124 11.12 -0.72 -12.65
C SER A 124 10.74 -0.85 -11.16
N LEU A 125 10.97 0.19 -10.36
CA LEU A 125 10.51 0.28 -8.98
C LEU A 125 8.98 0.29 -8.92
N ILE A 126 8.37 1.20 -9.67
CA ILE A 126 6.92 1.38 -9.68
C ILE A 126 6.18 0.09 -10.08
N LYS A 127 6.69 -0.63 -11.10
CA LYS A 127 6.13 -1.92 -11.50
C LYS A 127 6.27 -2.99 -10.42
N ARG A 128 7.40 -3.02 -9.69
CA ARG A 128 7.61 -3.96 -8.59
C ARG A 128 6.65 -3.72 -7.43
N LEU A 129 6.44 -2.46 -7.06
CA LEU A 129 5.49 -2.09 -6.02
C LEU A 129 4.05 -2.44 -6.43
N GLY A 130 3.63 -2.07 -7.66
CA GLY A 130 2.28 -2.41 -8.14
C GLY A 130 2.01 -3.92 -8.25
N ALA A 131 3.03 -4.72 -8.57
CA ALA A 131 2.93 -6.18 -8.54
C ALA A 131 2.80 -6.73 -7.11
N GLY A 132 3.42 -6.07 -6.12
CA GLY A 132 3.26 -6.35 -4.70
C GLY A 132 1.82 -6.16 -4.25
N ASP A 133 1.26 -4.98 -4.46
CA ASP A 133 -0.14 -4.66 -4.11
C ASP A 133 -1.12 -5.62 -4.78
N LYS A 134 -0.89 -5.98 -6.05
CA LYS A 134 -1.72 -6.97 -6.74
C LYS A 134 -1.65 -8.34 -6.07
N SER A 135 -0.46 -8.78 -5.65
CA SER A 135 -0.27 -10.03 -4.91
C SER A 135 -0.95 -10.00 -3.54
N HIS A 136 -0.94 -8.85 -2.86
CA HIS A 136 -1.66 -8.65 -1.60
C HIS A 136 -3.17 -8.77 -1.82
N TYR A 137 -3.69 -8.04 -2.81
CA TYR A 137 -5.08 -8.09 -3.22
C TYR A 137 -5.52 -9.53 -3.56
N ASP A 138 -4.76 -10.27 -4.37
CA ASP A 138 -5.09 -11.65 -4.73
C ASP A 138 -5.06 -12.60 -3.52
N SER A 139 -4.20 -12.32 -2.54
CA SER A 139 -4.18 -13.06 -1.27
C SER A 139 -5.42 -12.78 -0.43
N LEU A 140 -5.85 -11.51 -0.36
CA LEU A 140 -7.10 -11.12 0.31
C LEU A 140 -8.32 -11.72 -0.40
N VAL A 141 -8.35 -11.76 -1.74
CA VAL A 141 -9.43 -12.38 -2.51
C VAL A 141 -9.56 -13.86 -2.20
N ARG A 142 -8.44 -14.59 -2.21
CA ARG A 142 -8.43 -16.02 -1.89
C ARG A 142 -8.93 -16.27 -0.48
N PHE A 143 -8.48 -15.45 0.47
CA PHE A 143 -8.93 -15.54 1.86
C PHE A 143 -10.43 -15.25 1.99
N ALA A 144 -10.92 -14.12 1.46
CA ALA A 144 -12.33 -13.74 1.50
C ALA A 144 -13.26 -14.82 0.92
N LYS A 145 -12.88 -15.40 -0.23
CA LYS A 145 -13.62 -16.51 -0.85
C LYS A 145 -13.66 -17.75 0.03
N ALA A 146 -12.52 -18.15 0.60
CA ALA A 146 -12.45 -19.30 1.51
C ALA A 146 -13.30 -19.12 2.77
N ARG A 147 -13.44 -17.88 3.26
CA ARG A 147 -14.20 -17.54 4.46
C ARG A 147 -15.67 -17.20 4.19
N GLY A 148 -16.09 -17.12 2.92
CA GLY A 148 -17.46 -16.80 2.53
C GLY A 148 -17.85 -15.33 2.76
N PHE A 149 -16.91 -14.39 2.73
CA PHE A 149 -17.16 -12.96 2.98
C PHE A 149 -17.77 -12.20 1.78
N GLY A 150 -18.16 -12.92 0.72
CA GLY A 150 -18.72 -12.36 -0.50
C GLY A 150 -17.67 -12.04 -1.56
N ASP A 151 -18.13 -11.42 -2.66
CA ASP A 151 -17.26 -11.11 -3.80
C ASP A 151 -16.41 -9.86 -3.52
N PRO A 152 -15.09 -9.92 -3.79
CA PRO A 152 -14.23 -8.77 -3.66
C PRO A 152 -14.54 -7.73 -4.75
N PRO A 153 -14.35 -6.42 -4.47
CA PRO A 153 -14.46 -5.39 -5.51
C PRO A 153 -13.42 -5.65 -6.61
N PRO A 154 -13.71 -5.45 -7.90
CA PRO A 154 -12.78 -5.76 -8.99
C PRO A 154 -11.47 -4.96 -8.87
N TRP A 155 -10.36 -5.54 -9.34
CA TRP A 155 -9.07 -4.84 -9.37
C TRP A 155 -9.11 -3.69 -10.39
N PRO A 156 -8.87 -2.44 -9.99
CA PRO A 156 -9.15 -1.29 -10.87
C PRO A 156 -8.06 -1.02 -11.92
N PHE A 157 -6.90 -1.69 -11.88
CA PHE A 157 -5.74 -1.37 -12.74
C PHE A 157 -5.41 -2.43 -13.79
N GLU A 158 -6.38 -3.21 -14.28
CA GLU A 158 -6.13 -4.21 -15.33
C GLU A 158 -5.59 -3.62 -16.66
N GLN A 159 -5.55 -2.29 -16.82
CA GLN A 159 -5.20 -1.62 -18.08
C GLN A 159 -4.08 -0.55 -18.01
N GLU A 160 -3.45 -0.26 -16.86
CA GLU A 160 -2.59 0.94 -16.72
C GLU A 160 -1.13 0.76 -16.21
N LEU A 161 -0.54 -0.45 -16.22
CA LEU A 161 0.90 -0.66 -15.92
C LEU A 161 1.64 -1.54 -16.93
#